data_AF-A0A0X6ZW49-F1
#
_entry.id   AF-A0A0X6ZW49-F1
#
_cell.length_a   1.000
_cell.length_b   1.000
_cell.length_c   1.000
_cell.angle_alpha   90.00
_cell.angle_beta   90.00
_cell.angle_gamma   90.00
#
_symmetry.space_group_name_H-M   'P 1'
#
loop_
_entity.id
_entity.type
_entity.pdbx_description
1 polymer ?
#
loop_
_entity_poly.entity_id
_entity_poly.type
_entity_poly.pdbx_seq_one_letter_code
_entity_poly.pdbx_strand_id
1 'polypeptide(L)'
;MKFSFWPKNLSREAEIAIALFREAKSLDRSPYSLLSYLKIINLLEKGNSGQRKVIAKYLNEISEPRAVRRLDELGTNPDGMALPDYIMNACRHAVAHANLDKGYVFDPDSPEDISRLIKDEPIIEELASLVIRREFGVPSRSDNWKSKTHYICGVIWWIGNTTYQKILCSDFVGRSSLQLPKIVDLLVEGKPRKQALTRLKMRVQRVKDGIAILGLSSEDGLLYLEAAIDFNSGRLVFDPMLEHFNLDDGTIRAAERAAELNEFWAEVFLNGVCQLWDSENSRLLAEANAYLPLNCFFNAEGHNKSVEAIQAEIERRRLIAAERVN
;
A
#
# COMPACT_ATOMS: atom_id res chain seq x y z
N MET A 1 -3.45 6.51 -11.86
CA MET A 1 -3.71 5.06 -12.03
C MET A 1 -4.70 4.60 -10.94
N LYS A 2 -5.81 3.93 -11.30
CA LYS A 2 -6.86 3.48 -10.33
C LYS A 2 -6.33 2.45 -9.31
N PHE A 3 -5.32 1.65 -9.69
CA PHE A 3 -4.65 0.63 -8.87
C PHE A 3 -3.14 0.93 -8.72
N SER A 4 -2.82 2.05 -8.06
CA SER A 4 -1.43 2.47 -7.82
C SER A 4 -0.76 1.73 -6.66
N PHE A 5 -1.54 1.05 -5.82
CA PHE A 5 -1.06 0.28 -4.68
C PHE A 5 -1.12 -1.21 -5.02
N TRP A 6 -0.06 -1.95 -4.70
CA TRP A 6 0.00 -3.40 -4.87
C TRP A 6 -0.20 -4.04 -3.50
N PRO A 7 -1.39 -4.58 -3.19
CA PRO A 7 -1.58 -5.38 -1.98
C PRO A 7 -0.54 -6.51 -1.95
N LYS A 8 0.19 -6.66 -0.84
CA LYS A 8 1.10 -7.79 -0.68
C LYS A 8 0.23 -9.05 -0.46
N ASN A 9 0.48 -10.11 -1.23
CA ASN A 9 -0.26 -11.40 -1.27
C ASN A 9 -1.57 -11.41 -2.08
N LEU A 10 -1.55 -10.93 -3.33
CA LEU A 10 -2.66 -11.12 -4.26
C LEU A 10 -2.74 -12.57 -4.77
N SER A 11 -3.94 -13.05 -5.13
CA SER A 11 -4.06 -14.28 -5.90
C SER A 11 -3.46 -14.11 -7.30
N ARG A 12 -3.09 -15.21 -7.95
CA ARG A 12 -2.51 -15.16 -9.30
C ARG A 12 -3.46 -14.50 -10.29
N GLU A 13 -4.76 -14.76 -10.17
CA GLU A 13 -5.82 -14.16 -10.99
C GLU A 13 -5.89 -12.64 -10.78
N ALA A 14 -5.79 -12.18 -9.53
CA ALA A 14 -5.79 -10.76 -9.21
C ALA A 14 -4.54 -10.04 -9.76
N GLU A 15 -3.36 -10.67 -9.70
CA GLU A 15 -2.14 -10.13 -10.33
C GLU A 15 -2.29 -9.98 -11.84
N ILE A 16 -2.81 -11.01 -12.51
CA ILE A 16 -3.05 -10.99 -13.96
C ILE A 16 -4.10 -9.94 -14.30
N ALA A 17 -5.18 -9.83 -13.53
CA ALA A 17 -6.23 -8.84 -13.75
C ALA A 17 -5.68 -7.40 -13.68
N ILE A 18 -4.83 -7.10 -12.69
CA ILE A 18 -4.16 -5.80 -12.59
C ILE A 18 -3.20 -5.58 -13.76
N ALA A 19 -2.43 -6.60 -14.15
CA ALA A 19 -1.50 -6.50 -15.28
C ALA A 19 -2.25 -6.18 -16.59
N LEU A 20 -3.34 -6.88 -16.88
CA LEU A 20 -4.22 -6.62 -18.03
C LEU A 20 -4.84 -5.22 -17.98
N PHE A 21 -5.23 -4.74 -16.80
CA PHE A 21 -5.76 -3.38 -16.63
C PHE A 21 -4.70 -2.31 -16.94
N ARG A 22 -3.45 -2.57 -16.53
CA ARG A 22 -2.30 -1.69 -16.84
C ARG A 22 -1.97 -1.71 -18.33
N GLU A 23 -1.97 -2.89 -18.93
CA GLU A 23 -1.80 -3.06 -20.38
C GLU A 23 -2.85 -2.23 -21.14
N ALA A 24 -4.14 -2.41 -20.82
CA ALA A 24 -5.23 -1.67 -21.44
C ALA A 24 -5.06 -0.15 -21.33
N LYS A 25 -4.54 0.35 -20.19
CA LYS A 25 -4.24 1.77 -19.98
C LYS A 25 -3.05 2.30 -20.76
N SER A 26 -2.10 1.43 -21.11
CA SER A 26 -0.91 1.78 -21.88
C SER A 26 -1.11 1.70 -23.39
N LEU A 27 -2.23 1.14 -23.84
CA LEU A 27 -2.54 1.00 -25.26
C LEU A 27 -3.16 2.30 -25.80
N ASP A 28 -2.62 2.78 -26.92
CA ASP A 28 -3.04 4.02 -27.58
C ASP A 28 -4.32 3.88 -28.42
N ARG A 29 -4.83 2.66 -28.59
CA ARG A 29 -5.98 2.36 -29.48
C ARG A 29 -7.09 1.67 -28.72
N SER A 30 -8.25 2.32 -28.65
CA SER A 30 -9.45 1.84 -27.95
C SER A 30 -9.86 0.39 -28.25
N PRO A 31 -9.81 -0.14 -29.49
CA PRO A 31 -10.15 -1.54 -29.75
C PRO A 31 -9.28 -2.52 -28.94
N TYR A 32 -7.97 -2.29 -28.88
CA TYR A 32 -7.07 -3.17 -28.13
C TYR A 32 -7.23 -2.98 -26.62
N SER A 33 -7.41 -1.74 -26.15
CA SER A 33 -7.68 -1.44 -24.74
C SER A 33 -8.96 -2.15 -24.27
N LEU A 34 -10.03 -2.09 -25.06
CA LEU A 34 -11.30 -2.79 -24.83
C LEU A 34 -11.11 -4.30 -24.68
N LEU A 35 -10.37 -4.93 -25.59
CA LEU A 35 -10.08 -6.37 -25.49
C LEU A 35 -9.34 -6.71 -24.19
N SER A 36 -8.36 -5.89 -23.80
CA SER A 36 -7.61 -6.11 -22.57
C SER A 36 -8.47 -5.91 -21.30
N TYR A 37 -9.40 -4.94 -21.29
CA TYR A 37 -10.39 -4.83 -20.21
C TYR A 37 -11.35 -6.03 -20.18
N LEU A 38 -11.84 -6.50 -21.33
CA LEU A 38 -12.74 -7.66 -21.41
C LEU A 38 -12.05 -8.96 -20.97
N LYS A 39 -10.75 -9.13 -21.20
CA LYS A 39 -9.98 -10.27 -20.67
C LYS A 39 -10.07 -10.37 -19.15
N ILE A 40 -10.17 -9.26 -18.43
CA ILE A 40 -10.33 -9.25 -16.97
C ILE A 40 -11.67 -9.87 -16.57
N ILE A 41 -12.75 -9.54 -17.28
CA ILE A 41 -14.07 -10.15 -17.07
C ILE A 41 -14.01 -11.66 -17.41
N ASN A 42 -13.26 -12.04 -18.45
CA ASN A 42 -13.07 -13.44 -18.84
C ASN A 42 -12.33 -14.28 -17.78
N LEU A 43 -11.52 -13.67 -16.92
CA LEU A 43 -10.85 -14.37 -15.82
C LEU A 43 -11.86 -14.88 -14.79
N LEU A 44 -12.95 -14.15 -14.58
CA LEU A 44 -14.02 -14.53 -13.66
C LEU A 44 -14.98 -15.55 -14.28
N GLU A 45 -15.46 -15.26 -15.49
CA GLU A 45 -16.50 -16.04 -16.15
C GLU A 45 -16.16 -16.33 -17.61
N LYS A 46 -16.19 -17.62 -17.97
CA LYS A 46 -15.92 -18.06 -19.34
C LYS A 46 -17.18 -17.98 -20.20
N GLY A 47 -16.98 -17.59 -21.46
CA GLY A 47 -18.05 -17.56 -22.47
C GLY A 47 -19.02 -16.37 -22.33
N ASN A 48 -19.91 -16.24 -23.33
CA ASN A 48 -20.72 -15.04 -23.50
C ASN A 48 -21.82 -14.89 -22.44
N SER A 49 -22.42 -16.00 -21.99
CA SER A 49 -23.49 -15.99 -20.99
C SER A 49 -23.00 -15.51 -19.62
N GLY A 50 -21.83 -16.01 -19.17
CA GLY A 50 -21.25 -15.60 -17.89
C GLY A 50 -20.87 -14.12 -17.87
N GLN A 51 -20.26 -13.62 -18.93
CA GLN A 51 -19.89 -12.19 -19.02
C GLN A 51 -21.09 -11.26 -19.04
N ARG A 52 -22.16 -11.64 -19.76
CA ARG A 52 -23.41 -10.88 -19.74
C ARG A 52 -23.96 -10.72 -18.32
N LYS A 53 -23.90 -11.78 -17.50
CA LYS A 53 -24.30 -11.74 -16.09
C LYS A 53 -23.42 -10.79 -15.28
N VAL A 54 -22.10 -10.82 -15.48
CA VAL A 54 -21.17 -9.93 -14.78
C VAL A 54 -21.42 -8.47 -15.15
N ILE A 55 -21.62 -8.17 -16.43
CA ILE A 55 -21.97 -6.83 -16.90
C ILE A 55 -23.29 -6.39 -16.26
N ALA A 56 -24.34 -7.19 -16.35
CA ALA A 56 -25.64 -6.87 -15.76
C ALA A 56 -25.58 -6.63 -14.25
N LYS A 57 -24.75 -7.41 -13.52
CA LYS A 57 -24.52 -7.25 -12.08
C LYS A 57 -23.96 -5.87 -11.72
N TYR A 58 -22.97 -5.39 -12.49
CA TYR A 58 -22.18 -4.20 -12.14
C TYR A 58 -22.58 -2.91 -12.84
N LEU A 59 -23.48 -2.95 -13.82
CA LEU A 59 -23.94 -1.76 -14.54
C LEU A 59 -24.45 -0.64 -13.62
N ASN A 60 -25.21 -1.00 -12.57
CA ASN A 60 -25.77 -0.04 -11.62
C ASN A 60 -24.75 0.51 -10.61
N GLU A 61 -23.54 -0.06 -10.55
CA GLU A 61 -22.45 0.41 -9.69
C GLU A 61 -21.48 1.34 -10.43
N ILE A 62 -21.68 1.57 -11.74
CA ILE A 62 -20.83 2.47 -12.53
C ILE A 62 -20.96 3.90 -12.00
N SER A 63 -19.81 4.48 -11.65
CA SER A 63 -19.72 5.82 -11.07
C SER A 63 -18.66 6.71 -11.72
N GLU A 64 -17.89 6.18 -12.67
CA GLU A 64 -16.90 6.97 -13.41
C GLU A 64 -17.63 7.97 -14.32
N PRO A 65 -17.34 9.29 -14.25
CA PRO A 65 -18.17 10.30 -14.92
C PRO A 65 -18.30 10.17 -16.43
N ARG A 66 -17.27 9.70 -17.14
CA ARG A 66 -17.30 9.49 -18.59
C ARG A 66 -18.14 8.25 -18.94
N ALA A 67 -18.04 7.19 -18.12
CA ALA A 67 -18.87 6.00 -18.25
C ALA A 67 -20.35 6.32 -18.00
N VAL A 68 -20.67 7.04 -16.90
CA VAL A 68 -22.04 7.48 -16.58
C VAL A 68 -22.61 8.32 -17.72
N ARG A 69 -21.86 9.34 -18.18
CA ARG A 69 -22.29 10.18 -19.30
C ARG A 69 -22.59 9.35 -20.55
N ARG A 70 -21.75 8.35 -20.86
CA ARG A 70 -21.99 7.48 -22.01
C ARG A 70 -23.23 6.61 -21.84
N LEU A 71 -23.46 6.08 -20.64
CA LEU A 71 -24.68 5.32 -20.34
C LEU A 71 -25.94 6.19 -20.51
N ASP A 72 -25.89 7.45 -20.08
CA ASP A 72 -26.99 8.41 -20.27
C ASP A 72 -27.24 8.68 -21.77
N GLU A 73 -26.18 8.79 -22.58
CA GLU A 73 -26.29 8.94 -24.04
C GLU A 73 -26.90 7.71 -24.73
N LEU A 74 -26.58 6.51 -24.24
CA LEU A 74 -27.10 5.24 -24.79
C LEU A 74 -28.55 4.97 -24.37
N GLY A 75 -28.96 5.47 -23.20
CA GLY A 75 -30.26 5.18 -22.61
C GLY A 75 -30.44 3.69 -22.25
N THR A 76 -31.70 3.26 -22.12
CA THR A 76 -32.03 1.90 -21.65
C THR A 76 -32.00 0.83 -22.74
N ASN A 77 -32.27 1.21 -24.00
CA ASN A 77 -32.35 0.29 -25.14
C ASN A 77 -31.57 0.81 -26.36
N PRO A 78 -30.24 0.95 -26.27
CA PRO A 78 -29.42 1.32 -27.43
C PRO A 78 -29.59 0.29 -28.56
N ASP A 79 -29.82 0.78 -29.77
CA ASP A 79 -30.04 -0.02 -30.98
C ASP A 79 -31.12 -1.11 -30.84
N GLY A 80 -32.12 -0.89 -29.97
CA GLY A 80 -33.21 -1.84 -29.71
C GLY A 80 -32.78 -3.05 -28.86
N MET A 81 -31.61 -3.00 -28.22
CA MET A 81 -31.08 -4.08 -27.38
C MET A 81 -31.00 -3.65 -25.92
N ALA A 82 -31.11 -4.62 -25.00
CA ALA A 82 -30.80 -4.36 -23.61
C ALA A 82 -29.32 -3.97 -23.45
N LEU A 83 -29.02 -3.07 -22.52
CA LEU A 83 -27.68 -2.52 -22.35
C LEU A 83 -26.54 -3.57 -22.18
N PRO A 84 -26.69 -4.68 -21.42
CA PRO A 84 -25.69 -5.75 -21.40
C PRO A 84 -25.45 -6.42 -22.76
N ASP A 85 -26.50 -6.52 -23.59
CA ASP A 85 -26.42 -7.12 -24.92
C ASP A 85 -25.74 -6.18 -25.91
N TYR A 86 -26.05 -4.90 -25.83
CA TYR A 86 -25.35 -3.86 -26.58
C TYR A 86 -23.86 -3.89 -26.28
N ILE A 87 -23.46 -3.87 -25.01
CA ILE A 87 -22.04 -3.90 -24.62
C ILE A 87 -21.34 -5.15 -25.18
N MET A 88 -21.97 -6.32 -25.09
CA MET A 88 -21.41 -7.55 -25.62
C MET A 88 -21.24 -7.51 -27.15
N ASN A 89 -22.20 -6.94 -27.88
CA ASN A 89 -22.18 -6.89 -29.32
C ASN A 89 -21.29 -5.76 -29.86
N ALA A 90 -21.54 -4.52 -29.44
CA ALA A 90 -20.91 -3.30 -29.94
C ALA A 90 -19.45 -3.12 -29.46
N CYS A 91 -19.06 -3.73 -28.34
CA CYS A 91 -17.68 -3.68 -27.84
C CYS A 91 -16.93 -4.99 -28.07
N ARG A 92 -17.41 -6.12 -27.52
CA ARG A 92 -16.67 -7.39 -27.59
C ARG A 92 -16.72 -8.02 -28.97
N HIS A 93 -17.91 -8.25 -29.51
CA HIS A 93 -18.03 -8.94 -30.80
C HIS A 93 -17.50 -8.09 -31.96
N ALA A 94 -17.79 -6.78 -31.95
CA ALA A 94 -17.29 -5.84 -32.94
C ALA A 94 -15.76 -5.92 -33.13
N VAL A 95 -15.01 -6.01 -32.04
CA VAL A 95 -13.54 -5.98 -32.08
C VAL A 95 -12.92 -7.39 -32.16
N ALA A 96 -13.53 -8.39 -31.53
CA ALA A 96 -12.95 -9.73 -31.45
C ALA A 96 -13.28 -10.63 -32.64
N HIS A 97 -14.29 -10.28 -33.45
CA HIS A 97 -14.76 -11.12 -34.54
C HIS A 97 -14.98 -10.29 -35.81
N ALA A 98 -14.27 -10.65 -36.89
CA ALA A 98 -14.52 -10.13 -38.23
C ALA A 98 -15.73 -10.80 -38.92
N ASN A 99 -16.75 -11.17 -38.14
CA ASN A 99 -17.92 -11.85 -38.69
C ASN A 99 -18.93 -10.81 -39.20
N LEU A 100 -18.87 -10.54 -40.51
CA LEU A 100 -19.73 -9.60 -41.24
C LEU A 100 -21.24 -9.85 -41.02
N ASP A 101 -21.64 -11.06 -40.64
CA ASP A 101 -23.05 -11.42 -40.46
C ASP A 101 -23.64 -10.96 -39.11
N LYS A 102 -22.83 -10.45 -38.17
CA LYS A 102 -23.28 -10.15 -36.79
C LYS A 102 -23.64 -8.68 -36.51
N GLY A 103 -23.77 -7.83 -37.52
CA GLY A 103 -24.32 -6.46 -37.41
C GLY A 103 -23.43 -5.44 -36.68
N TYR A 104 -22.50 -5.89 -35.85
CA TYR A 104 -21.42 -5.07 -35.27
C TYR A 104 -20.10 -5.69 -35.68
N VAL A 105 -19.51 -5.17 -36.76
CA VAL A 105 -18.12 -5.41 -37.15
C VAL A 105 -17.40 -4.09 -37.01
N PHE A 106 -16.23 -4.09 -36.38
CA PHE A 106 -15.39 -2.91 -36.30
C PHE A 106 -14.62 -2.75 -37.61
N ASP A 107 -14.90 -1.69 -38.36
CA ASP A 107 -14.08 -1.25 -39.48
C ASP A 107 -13.01 -0.25 -38.99
N PRO A 108 -11.70 -0.62 -39.01
CA PRO A 108 -10.63 0.26 -38.57
C PRO A 108 -10.44 1.49 -39.48
N ASP A 109 -11.04 1.52 -40.67
CA ASP A 109 -11.03 2.66 -41.58
C ASP A 109 -12.31 3.52 -41.46
N SER A 110 -13.30 3.12 -40.64
CA SER A 110 -14.50 3.93 -40.37
C SER A 110 -14.29 4.87 -39.17
N PRO A 111 -14.35 6.20 -39.38
CA PRO A 111 -14.29 7.18 -38.30
C PRO A 111 -15.44 7.04 -37.28
N GLU A 112 -16.63 6.62 -37.73
CA GLU A 112 -17.81 6.43 -36.89
C GLU A 112 -17.62 5.28 -35.90
N ASP A 113 -17.09 4.15 -36.38
CA ASP A 113 -16.79 2.99 -35.54
C ASP A 113 -15.68 3.29 -34.53
N ILE A 114 -14.63 3.99 -34.97
CA ILE A 114 -13.57 4.49 -34.08
C ILE A 114 -14.17 5.40 -33.00
N SER A 115 -15.00 6.37 -33.38
CA SER A 115 -15.64 7.30 -32.45
C SER A 115 -16.55 6.58 -31.46
N ARG A 116 -17.33 5.59 -31.92
CA ARG A 116 -18.20 4.77 -31.06
C ARG A 116 -17.37 4.04 -30.00
N LEU A 117 -16.32 3.32 -30.40
CA LEU A 117 -15.50 2.56 -29.47
C LEU A 117 -14.77 3.43 -28.46
N ILE A 118 -14.27 4.61 -28.87
CA ILE A 118 -13.67 5.58 -27.93
C ILE A 118 -14.71 6.03 -26.88
N LYS A 119 -15.96 6.26 -27.30
CA LYS A 119 -17.03 6.67 -26.40
C LYS A 119 -17.47 5.55 -25.46
N ASP A 120 -17.47 4.31 -25.93
CA ASP A 120 -17.90 3.14 -25.15
C ASP A 120 -16.80 2.61 -24.20
N GLU A 121 -15.52 2.86 -24.51
CA GLU A 121 -14.37 2.39 -23.73
C GLU A 121 -14.45 2.67 -22.22
N PRO A 122 -14.84 3.88 -21.75
CA PRO A 122 -14.97 4.18 -20.32
C PRO A 122 -15.91 3.24 -19.56
N ILE A 123 -16.97 2.73 -20.21
CA ILE A 123 -17.92 1.79 -19.59
C ILE A 123 -17.20 0.48 -19.26
N ILE A 124 -16.45 -0.06 -20.23
CA ILE A 124 -15.77 -1.34 -20.08
C ILE A 124 -14.58 -1.21 -19.12
N GLU A 125 -13.88 -0.08 -19.17
CA GLU A 125 -12.85 0.26 -18.19
C GLU A 125 -13.40 0.22 -16.76
N GLU A 126 -14.56 0.86 -16.51
CA GLU A 126 -15.15 0.90 -15.17
C GLU A 126 -15.68 -0.45 -14.73
N LEU A 127 -16.32 -1.22 -15.63
CA LEU A 127 -16.74 -2.60 -15.34
C LEU A 127 -15.55 -3.49 -14.96
N ALA A 128 -14.44 -3.42 -15.71
CA ALA A 128 -13.22 -4.15 -15.37
C ALA A 128 -12.65 -3.71 -14.01
N SER A 129 -12.71 -2.41 -13.70
CA SER A 129 -12.31 -1.90 -12.40
C SER A 129 -13.19 -2.42 -11.27
N LEU A 130 -14.50 -2.49 -11.46
CA LEU A 130 -15.45 -3.04 -10.50
C LEU A 130 -15.22 -4.55 -10.26
N VAL A 131 -14.98 -5.33 -11.32
CA VAL A 131 -14.62 -6.75 -11.19
C VAL A 131 -13.35 -6.93 -10.36
N ILE A 132 -12.30 -6.15 -10.64
CA ILE A 132 -11.05 -6.18 -9.86
C ILE A 132 -11.30 -5.87 -8.37
N ARG A 133 -12.15 -4.87 -8.10
CA ARG A 133 -12.44 -4.45 -6.73
C ARG A 133 -13.31 -5.44 -5.96
N ARG A 134 -14.35 -5.96 -6.59
CA ARG A 134 -15.40 -6.74 -5.93
C ARG A 134 -15.11 -8.23 -5.91
N GLU A 135 -14.57 -8.77 -6.99
CA GLU A 135 -14.39 -10.22 -7.17
C GLU A 135 -12.97 -10.65 -6.83
N PHE A 136 -11.98 -9.86 -7.24
CA PHE A 136 -10.57 -10.13 -6.92
C PHE A 136 -10.10 -9.47 -5.61
N GLY A 137 -11.00 -8.74 -4.93
CA GLY A 137 -10.72 -8.14 -3.61
C GLY A 137 -9.62 -7.08 -3.61
N VAL A 138 -9.33 -6.46 -4.77
CA VAL A 138 -8.25 -5.48 -4.89
C VAL A 138 -8.80 -4.07 -4.68
N PRO A 139 -8.51 -3.41 -3.55
CA PRO A 139 -9.02 -2.07 -3.30
C PRO A 139 -8.45 -1.06 -4.30
N SER A 140 -9.28 -0.11 -4.74
CA SER A 140 -8.82 1.03 -5.54
C SER A 140 -7.98 2.00 -4.70
N ARG A 141 -7.31 2.95 -5.34
CA ARG A 141 -6.64 4.06 -4.64
C ARG A 141 -7.61 4.84 -3.72
N SER A 142 -8.85 5.04 -4.14
CA SER A 142 -9.86 5.72 -3.33
C SER A 142 -10.28 4.86 -2.14
N ASP A 143 -10.45 3.55 -2.33
CA ASP A 143 -10.77 2.63 -1.24
C ASP A 143 -9.65 2.59 -0.21
N ASN A 144 -8.39 2.49 -0.64
CA ASN A 144 -7.22 2.53 0.25
C ASN A 144 -7.10 3.86 0.99
N TRP A 145 -7.35 4.99 0.30
CA TRP A 145 -7.35 6.30 0.94
C TRP A 145 -8.45 6.41 2.00
N LYS A 146 -9.66 5.92 1.71
CA LYS A 146 -10.79 5.94 2.64
C LYS A 146 -10.60 4.98 3.81
N SER A 147 -10.08 3.78 3.56
CA SER A 147 -9.86 2.77 4.59
C SER A 147 -8.67 3.12 5.48
N LYS A 148 -7.69 3.87 4.94
CA LYS A 148 -6.38 4.17 5.55
C LYS A 148 -5.59 2.93 5.97
N THR A 149 -6.05 1.74 5.62
CA THR A 149 -5.54 0.46 6.15
C THR A 149 -4.21 0.04 5.52
N HIS A 150 -3.83 0.60 4.38
CA HIS A 150 -2.69 0.08 3.61
C HIS A 150 -1.35 0.28 4.30
N TYR A 151 -1.20 1.36 5.06
CA TYR A 151 0.03 1.63 5.80
C TYR A 151 0.14 0.86 7.10
N ILE A 152 -0.91 0.16 7.55
CA ILE A 152 -0.88 -0.73 8.72
C ILE A 152 -1.38 -2.14 8.36
N CYS A 153 -1.38 -2.50 7.07
CA CYS A 153 -1.98 -3.74 6.59
C CYS A 153 -1.28 -4.99 7.19
N GLY A 154 0.02 -4.90 7.48
CA GLY A 154 0.75 -5.97 8.15
C GLY A 154 0.29 -6.18 9.59
N VAL A 155 0.00 -5.09 10.32
CA VAL A 155 -0.61 -5.13 11.66
C VAL A 155 -2.00 -5.77 11.59
N ILE A 156 -2.85 -5.31 10.67
CA ILE A 156 -4.23 -5.84 10.53
C ILE A 156 -4.21 -7.34 10.21
N TRP A 157 -3.26 -7.79 9.38
CA TRP A 157 -3.08 -9.20 9.08
C TRP A 157 -2.72 -10.02 10.33
N TRP A 158 -1.82 -9.52 11.18
CA TRP A 158 -1.41 -10.18 12.42
C TRP A 158 -2.55 -10.30 13.44
N ILE A 159 -3.32 -9.22 13.65
CA ILE A 159 -4.39 -9.20 14.65
C ILE A 159 -5.72 -9.76 14.14
N GLY A 160 -5.90 -9.83 12.83
CA GLY A 160 -7.14 -10.21 12.15
C GLY A 160 -8.18 -9.08 12.09
N ASN A 161 -9.05 -9.14 11.07
CA ASN A 161 -10.06 -8.11 10.82
C ASN A 161 -11.05 -7.95 11.99
N THR A 162 -11.41 -9.02 12.67
CA THR A 162 -12.32 -8.97 13.84
C THR A 162 -11.73 -8.12 14.97
N THR A 163 -10.43 -8.27 15.25
CA THR A 163 -9.75 -7.46 16.28
C THR A 163 -9.61 -6.02 15.83
N TYR A 164 -9.25 -5.81 14.56
CA TYR A 164 -9.18 -4.47 13.98
C TYR A 164 -10.51 -3.70 14.12
N GLN A 165 -11.64 -4.31 13.74
CA GLN A 165 -12.95 -3.68 13.90
C GLN A 165 -13.29 -3.41 15.37
N LYS A 166 -12.93 -4.30 16.30
CA LYS A 166 -13.12 -4.06 17.74
C LYS A 166 -12.33 -2.84 18.23
N ILE A 167 -11.11 -2.64 17.74
CA ILE A 167 -10.29 -1.47 18.11
C ILE A 167 -10.93 -0.16 17.63
N LEU A 168 -11.57 -0.17 16.45
CA LEU A 168 -12.23 1.03 15.91
C LEU A 168 -13.58 1.35 16.58
N CYS A 169 -14.28 0.34 17.10
CA CYS A 169 -15.64 0.50 17.64
C CYS A 169 -15.73 0.48 19.17
N SER A 170 -14.66 0.13 19.87
CA SER A 170 -14.65 -0.02 21.33
C SER A 170 -13.75 1.03 21.98
N ASP A 171 -14.19 1.54 23.12
CA ASP A 171 -13.38 2.42 23.97
C ASP A 171 -12.21 1.68 24.62
N PHE A 172 -12.28 0.34 24.71
CA PHE A 172 -11.24 -0.49 25.31
C PHE A 172 -11.03 -1.80 24.57
N VAL A 173 -9.75 -2.08 24.26
CA VAL A 173 -9.28 -3.39 23.78
C VAL A 173 -8.08 -3.79 24.65
N GLY A 174 -8.13 -5.00 25.21
CA GLY A 174 -7.05 -5.50 26.05
C GLY A 174 -5.75 -5.66 25.24
N ARG A 175 -4.61 -5.28 25.84
CA ARG A 175 -3.27 -5.39 25.18
C ARG A 175 -2.97 -6.80 24.64
N SER A 176 -3.46 -7.84 25.31
CA SER A 176 -3.25 -9.25 24.93
C SER A 176 -4.02 -9.65 23.67
N SER A 177 -5.01 -8.85 23.25
CA SER A 177 -5.74 -9.06 21.99
C SER A 177 -4.90 -8.68 20.78
N LEU A 178 -3.89 -7.82 20.93
CA LEU A 178 -2.96 -7.47 19.86
C LEU A 178 -1.81 -8.48 19.83
N GLN A 179 -2.04 -9.61 19.15
CA GLN A 179 -1.01 -10.61 18.89
C GLN A 179 -0.10 -10.13 17.75
N LEU A 180 0.82 -9.23 18.08
CA LEU A 180 1.84 -8.71 17.17
C LEU A 180 3.14 -9.53 17.28
N PRO A 181 4.02 -9.49 16.26
CA PRO A 181 5.32 -10.15 16.34
C PRO A 181 6.13 -9.60 17.52
N LYS A 182 6.97 -10.45 18.11
CA LYS A 182 7.76 -10.06 19.30
C LYS A 182 9.08 -9.39 18.94
N ILE A 183 9.56 -9.59 17.72
CA ILE A 183 10.85 -9.11 17.23
C ILE A 183 10.61 -8.31 15.96
N VAL A 184 11.06 -7.06 15.94
CA VAL A 184 10.83 -6.12 14.84
C VAL A 184 12.09 -5.34 14.48
N ASP A 185 12.14 -4.87 13.24
CA ASP A 185 13.13 -3.91 12.78
C ASP A 185 12.46 -2.55 12.59
N LEU A 186 13.18 -1.48 12.93
CA LEU A 186 12.78 -0.09 12.63
C LEU A 186 13.72 0.48 11.57
N LEU A 187 13.16 1.00 10.48
CA LEU A 187 13.92 1.49 9.33
C LEU A 187 13.39 2.84 8.83
N VAL A 188 14.22 3.55 8.07
CA VAL A 188 13.79 4.65 7.21
C VAL A 188 13.71 4.16 5.77
N GLU A 189 12.60 4.43 5.09
CA GLU A 189 12.39 4.02 3.70
C GLU A 189 13.55 4.49 2.79
N GLY A 190 14.11 3.56 2.00
CA GLY A 190 15.19 3.85 1.06
C GLY A 190 16.56 4.09 1.69
N LYS A 191 16.72 3.89 3.00
CA LYS A 191 18.01 4.03 3.71
C LYS A 191 18.61 2.68 4.10
N PRO A 192 19.94 2.60 4.28
CA PRO A 192 20.59 1.39 4.78
C PRO A 192 20.05 0.96 6.16
N ARG A 193 20.05 -0.35 6.42
CA ARG A 193 19.70 -0.89 7.73
C ARG A 193 20.77 -0.53 8.77
N LYS A 194 20.32 -0.16 9.97
CA LYS A 194 21.17 0.08 11.14
C LYS A 194 21.02 -1.06 12.13
N GLN A 195 22.11 -1.71 12.49
CA GLN A 195 22.10 -2.91 13.34
C GLN A 195 21.45 -2.64 14.70
N ALA A 196 21.66 -1.46 15.27
CA ALA A 196 21.06 -0.94 16.49
C ALA A 196 19.53 -0.96 16.49
N LEU A 197 18.91 -0.85 15.30
CA LEU A 197 17.47 -0.78 15.11
C LEU A 197 16.88 -2.07 14.54
N THR A 198 17.67 -3.14 14.49
CA THR A 198 17.22 -4.47 14.10
C THR A 198 16.96 -5.35 15.31
N ARG A 199 16.07 -6.33 15.14
CA ARG A 199 15.75 -7.35 16.14
C ARG A 199 15.35 -6.77 17.50
N LEU A 200 14.64 -5.65 17.51
CA LEU A 200 14.11 -5.01 18.70
C LEU A 200 12.98 -5.87 19.28
N LYS A 201 12.98 -6.07 20.61
CA LYS A 201 11.87 -6.69 21.32
C LYS A 201 10.70 -5.70 21.35
N MET A 202 9.59 -6.05 20.73
CA MET A 202 8.37 -5.25 20.72
C MET A 202 7.40 -5.70 21.80
N ARG A 203 6.81 -4.74 22.51
CA ARG A 203 5.72 -4.97 23.48
C ARG A 203 4.61 -3.95 23.29
N VAL A 204 3.37 -4.42 23.25
CA VAL A 204 2.19 -3.55 23.34
C VAL A 204 2.04 -3.10 24.79
N GLN A 205 2.25 -1.82 25.03
CA GLN A 205 2.20 -1.24 26.37
C GLN A 205 0.77 -0.89 26.77
N ARG A 206 0.05 -0.23 25.87
CA ARG A 206 -1.32 0.26 26.08
C ARG A 206 -2.08 0.30 24.76
N VAL A 207 -3.38 0.06 24.81
CA VAL A 207 -4.30 0.33 23.70
C VAL A 207 -5.43 1.18 24.24
N LYS A 208 -5.63 2.37 23.66
CA LYS A 208 -6.66 3.32 24.09
C LYS A 208 -7.05 4.21 22.92
N ASP A 209 -8.34 4.50 22.78
CA ASP A 209 -8.88 5.45 21.79
C ASP A 209 -8.45 5.11 20.34
N GLY A 210 -8.37 3.83 20.02
CA GLY A 210 -7.92 3.35 18.70
C GLY A 210 -6.42 3.51 18.44
N ILE A 211 -5.60 3.75 19.48
CA ILE A 211 -4.14 3.88 19.39
C ILE A 211 -3.47 2.80 20.24
N ALA A 212 -2.55 2.04 19.66
CA ALA A 212 -1.71 1.10 20.38
C ALA A 212 -0.29 1.65 20.54
N ILE A 213 0.13 1.86 21.79
CA ILE A 213 1.50 2.27 22.14
C ILE A 213 2.40 1.03 22.22
N LEU A 214 3.54 1.10 21.55
CA LEU A 214 4.53 0.06 21.40
C LEU A 214 5.84 0.50 22.05
N GLY A 215 6.37 -0.32 22.96
CA GLY A 215 7.73 -0.19 23.44
C GLY A 215 8.65 -1.10 22.62
N LEU A 216 9.73 -0.54 22.08
CA LEU A 216 10.75 -1.24 21.30
C LEU A 216 12.06 -1.20 22.07
N SER A 217 12.58 -2.35 22.49
CA SER A 217 13.82 -2.41 23.29
C SER A 217 14.88 -3.29 22.66
N SER A 218 16.15 -2.90 22.71
CA SER A 218 17.26 -3.78 22.34
C SER A 218 17.36 -4.96 23.31
N GLU A 219 17.99 -6.04 22.87
CA GLU A 219 18.15 -7.25 23.69
C GLU A 219 18.95 -7.01 24.97
N ASP A 220 19.96 -6.15 24.91
CA ASP A 220 20.82 -5.76 26.03
C ASP A 220 20.19 -4.66 26.92
N GLY A 221 18.99 -4.17 26.59
CA GLY A 221 18.26 -3.19 27.39
C GLY A 221 18.84 -1.78 27.38
N LEU A 222 19.83 -1.50 26.53
CA LEU A 222 20.47 -0.19 26.44
C LEU A 222 19.72 0.79 25.55
N LEU A 223 18.88 0.30 24.63
CA LEU A 223 18.03 1.12 23.78
C LEU A 223 16.56 0.86 24.10
N TYR A 224 15.81 1.94 24.21
CA TYR A 224 14.35 1.92 24.21
C TYR A 224 13.81 3.06 23.35
N LEU A 225 12.82 2.73 22.52
CA LEU A 225 12.08 3.65 21.68
C LEU A 225 10.59 3.41 21.88
N GLU A 226 9.80 4.48 21.90
CA GLU A 226 8.35 4.39 21.78
C GLU A 226 7.91 4.62 20.33
N ALA A 227 6.92 3.84 19.89
CA ALA A 227 6.18 4.06 18.67
C ALA A 227 4.69 3.80 18.94
N ALA A 228 3.80 4.27 18.06
CA ALA A 228 2.39 3.93 18.18
C ALA A 228 1.79 3.53 16.83
N ILE A 229 0.79 2.64 16.87
CA ILE A 229 -0.07 2.37 15.72
C ILE A 229 -1.38 3.09 15.99
N ASP A 230 -1.69 4.10 15.19
CA ASP A 230 -2.99 4.76 15.21
C ASP A 230 -3.90 4.08 14.17
N PHE A 231 -4.86 3.30 14.66
CA PHE A 231 -5.80 2.59 13.81
C PHE A 231 -6.85 3.52 13.17
N ASN A 232 -7.08 4.71 13.72
CA ASN A 232 -8.02 5.69 13.19
C ASN A 232 -7.44 6.44 11.99
N SER A 233 -6.15 6.79 12.05
CA SER A 233 -5.42 7.35 10.92
C SER A 233 -4.82 6.28 10.01
N GLY A 234 -4.74 5.04 10.48
CA GLY A 234 -4.16 3.91 9.75
C GLY A 234 -2.66 4.05 9.54
N ARG A 235 -1.93 4.60 10.52
CA ARG A 235 -0.51 4.96 10.41
C ARG A 235 0.33 4.48 11.58
N LEU A 236 1.62 4.28 11.30
CA LEU A 236 2.63 4.36 12.36
C LEU A 236 2.78 5.83 12.77
N VAL A 237 2.68 6.09 14.06
CA VAL A 237 3.09 7.34 14.68
C VAL A 237 4.44 7.08 15.31
N PHE A 238 5.46 7.73 14.76
CA PHE A 238 6.81 7.70 15.29
C PHE A 238 7.31 9.13 15.31
N ASP A 239 7.57 9.63 16.51
CA ASP A 239 8.08 10.97 16.73
C ASP A 239 9.42 10.84 17.46
N PRO A 240 10.53 11.30 16.86
CA PRO A 240 11.86 11.23 17.45
C PRO A 240 11.98 12.03 18.75
N MET A 241 11.03 12.94 19.03
CA MET A 241 10.99 13.72 20.26
C MET A 241 10.19 13.06 21.40
N LEU A 242 9.51 11.94 21.14
CA LEU A 242 8.84 11.15 22.18
C LEU A 242 9.84 10.36 23.02
N GLU A 243 9.34 9.68 24.06
CA GLU A 243 10.13 8.90 25.00
C GLU A 243 11.07 7.91 24.30
N HIS A 244 12.36 8.18 24.42
CA HIS A 244 13.42 7.27 24.07
C HIS A 244 14.55 7.39 25.08
N PHE A 245 15.32 6.31 25.23
CA PHE A 245 16.60 6.38 25.89
C PHE A 245 17.63 5.54 25.14
N ASN A 246 18.87 6.02 25.17
CA ASN A 246 20.04 5.30 24.71
C ASN A 246 21.07 5.37 25.85
N LEU A 247 21.19 4.28 26.60
CA LEU A 247 22.10 4.16 27.73
C LEU A 247 23.49 3.81 27.24
N ASP A 248 24.49 4.45 27.86
CA ASP A 248 25.89 4.18 27.64
C ASP A 248 26.47 3.41 28.83
N ASP A 249 26.85 2.16 28.58
CA ASP A 249 27.49 1.28 29.57
C ASP A 249 29.03 1.31 29.49
N GLY A 250 29.59 2.23 28.69
CA GLY A 250 31.02 2.38 28.49
C GLY A 250 31.63 1.39 27.48
N THR A 251 30.84 0.47 26.90
CA THR A 251 31.34 -0.50 25.93
C THR A 251 31.53 0.12 24.54
N ILE A 252 32.37 -0.50 23.70
CA ILE A 252 32.53 -0.10 22.29
C ILE A 252 31.18 -0.17 21.57
N ARG A 253 30.40 -1.23 21.85
CA ARG A 253 29.07 -1.45 21.25
C ARG A 253 28.08 -0.32 21.57
N ALA A 254 28.09 0.22 22.79
CA ALA A 254 27.24 1.36 23.14
C ALA A 254 27.60 2.62 22.34
N ALA A 255 28.90 2.88 22.12
CA ALA A 255 29.35 3.99 21.30
C ALA A 255 29.02 3.80 19.81
N GLU A 256 29.20 2.58 19.27
CA GLU A 256 28.79 2.25 17.89
C GLU A 256 27.28 2.40 17.68
N ARG A 257 26.47 1.99 18.67
CA ARG A 257 25.02 2.24 18.66
C ARG A 257 24.70 3.73 18.62
N ALA A 258 25.37 4.54 19.44
CA ALA A 258 25.15 5.97 19.46
C ALA A 258 25.44 6.60 18.09
N ALA A 259 26.45 6.12 17.36
CA ALA A 259 26.75 6.56 16.01
C ALA A 259 25.60 6.24 15.05
N GLU A 260 25.13 4.98 15.03
CA GLU A 260 24.02 4.58 14.18
C GLU A 260 22.73 5.35 14.50
N LEU A 261 22.43 5.57 15.79
CA LEU A 261 21.25 6.34 16.20
C LEU A 261 21.35 7.80 15.78
N ASN A 262 22.54 8.43 15.88
CA ASN A 262 22.74 9.80 15.41
C ASN A 262 22.46 9.93 13.91
N GLU A 263 22.95 8.99 13.09
CA GLU A 263 22.61 8.93 11.66
C GLU A 263 21.13 8.69 11.43
N PHE A 264 20.50 7.82 12.22
CA PHE A 264 19.07 7.50 12.09
C PHE A 264 18.22 8.74 12.33
N TRP A 265 18.51 9.48 13.39
CA TRP A 265 17.78 10.70 13.71
C TRP A 265 17.93 11.75 12.61
N ALA A 266 19.12 11.89 12.02
CA ALA A 266 19.30 12.78 10.87
C ALA A 266 18.46 12.33 9.65
N GLU A 267 18.42 11.04 9.35
CA GLU A 267 17.58 10.50 8.27
C GLU A 267 16.09 10.73 8.49
N VAL A 268 15.61 10.54 9.73
CA VAL A 268 14.22 10.83 10.10
C VAL A 268 13.95 12.32 9.97
N PHE A 269 14.80 13.17 10.55
CA PHE A 269 14.62 14.62 10.55
C PHE A 269 14.60 15.21 9.13
N LEU A 270 15.37 14.64 8.20
CA LEU A 270 15.43 15.03 6.80
C LEU A 270 14.33 14.38 5.96
N ASN A 271 13.09 14.46 6.44
CA ASN A 271 11.88 13.94 5.78
C ASN A 271 11.84 12.42 5.61
N GLY A 272 12.46 11.67 6.53
CA GLY A 272 12.45 10.22 6.51
C GLY A 272 11.05 9.64 6.78
N VAL A 273 10.72 8.56 6.08
CA VAL A 273 9.51 7.76 6.33
C VAL A 273 9.90 6.55 7.18
N CYS A 274 9.47 6.54 8.44
CA CYS A 274 9.73 5.41 9.33
C CYS A 274 8.84 4.22 9.02
N GLN A 275 9.43 3.03 9.03
CA GLN A 275 8.77 1.76 8.76
C GLN A 275 9.09 0.75 9.86
N LEU A 276 8.05 0.09 10.35
CA LEU A 276 8.15 -1.01 11.31
C LEU A 276 7.98 -2.33 10.57
N TRP A 277 8.95 -3.23 10.71
CA TRP A 277 9.00 -4.50 10.00
C TRP A 277 9.03 -5.68 10.97
N ASP A 278 8.35 -6.75 10.61
CA ASP A 278 8.50 -8.06 11.23
C ASP A 278 9.86 -8.65 10.80
N SER A 279 10.77 -8.81 11.76
CA SER A 279 12.13 -9.29 11.49
C SER A 279 12.16 -10.74 11.01
N GLU A 280 11.19 -11.56 11.42
CA GLU A 280 11.19 -13.00 11.13
C GLU A 280 10.54 -13.28 9.76
N ASN A 281 9.39 -12.65 9.49
CA ASN A 281 8.63 -12.88 8.26
C ASN A 281 8.99 -11.88 7.13
N SER A 282 9.95 -10.98 7.36
CA SER A 282 10.37 -9.94 6.41
C SER A 282 9.18 -9.15 5.84
N ARG A 283 8.23 -8.79 6.72
CA ARG A 283 6.97 -8.16 6.34
C ARG A 283 6.83 -6.78 6.95
N LEU A 284 6.51 -5.79 6.14
CA LEU A 284 6.16 -4.45 6.61
C LEU A 284 4.89 -4.54 7.46
N LEU A 285 4.98 -4.11 8.71
CA LEU A 285 3.86 -4.04 9.65
C LEU A 285 3.12 -2.73 9.50
N ALA A 286 3.86 -1.63 9.66
CA ALA A 286 3.33 -0.28 9.71
C ALA A 286 4.29 0.75 9.10
N GLU A 287 3.74 1.81 8.52
CA GLU A 287 4.50 2.91 7.90
C GLU A 287 3.95 4.27 8.37
N ALA A 288 4.88 5.19 8.67
CA ALA A 288 4.58 6.55 9.11
C ALA A 288 4.35 7.49 7.92
N ASN A 289 4.00 8.74 8.20
CA ASN A 289 4.21 9.80 7.21
C ASN A 289 5.69 10.19 7.19
N ALA A 290 6.12 10.89 6.13
CA ALA A 290 7.38 11.60 6.15
C ALA A 290 7.40 12.55 7.35
N TYR A 291 8.46 12.48 8.16
CA TYR A 291 8.58 13.34 9.33
C TYR A 291 8.90 14.77 8.89
N LEU A 292 7.99 15.70 9.17
CA LEU A 292 8.10 17.11 8.81
C LEU A 292 8.22 17.93 10.10
N PRO A 293 9.44 18.18 10.61
CA PRO A 293 9.61 18.98 11.81
C PRO A 293 9.07 20.40 11.61
N LEU A 294 8.29 20.90 12.57
CA LEU A 294 7.75 22.25 12.55
C LEU A 294 8.58 23.17 13.43
N ASN A 295 8.83 24.40 12.97
CA ASN A 295 9.55 25.45 13.71
C ASN A 295 11.01 25.12 14.09
N CYS A 296 11.66 24.20 13.38
CA CYS A 296 13.10 23.95 13.53
C CYS A 296 13.75 23.60 12.19
N PHE A 297 15.07 23.75 12.13
CA PHE A 297 15.89 23.44 10.96
C PHE A 297 16.99 22.44 11.36
N PHE A 298 17.40 21.61 10.41
CA PHE A 298 18.49 20.67 10.63
C PHE A 298 19.83 21.42 10.72
N ASN A 299 20.54 21.28 11.84
CA ASN A 299 21.86 21.84 12.02
C ASN A 299 22.93 20.86 11.52
N ALA A 300 23.32 20.98 10.25
CA ALA A 300 24.30 20.09 9.63
C ALA A 300 25.69 20.18 10.30
N GLU A 301 26.13 21.37 10.70
CA GLU A 301 27.42 21.56 11.38
C GLU A 301 27.42 20.91 12.76
N GLY A 302 26.34 21.10 13.53
CA GLY A 302 26.18 20.45 14.83
C GLY A 302 26.10 18.93 14.73
N HIS A 303 25.42 18.41 13.70
CA HIS A 303 25.39 16.98 13.43
C HIS A 303 26.77 16.43 13.10
N ASN A 304 27.53 17.08 12.21
CA ASN A 304 28.90 16.64 11.87
C ASN A 304 29.83 16.65 13.08
N LYS A 305 29.77 17.68 13.93
CA LYS A 305 30.52 17.71 15.20
C LYS A 305 30.16 16.54 16.12
N SER A 306 28.87 16.17 16.15
CA SER A 306 28.40 15.04 16.94
C SER A 306 28.94 13.71 16.37
N VAL A 307 28.95 13.55 15.04
CA VAL A 307 29.56 12.40 14.36
C VAL A 307 31.04 12.27 14.74
N GLU A 308 31.82 13.36 14.59
CA GLU A 308 33.24 13.38 14.92
C GLU A 308 33.50 13.00 16.39
N ALA A 309 32.72 13.56 17.32
CA ALA A 309 32.85 13.28 18.74
C ALA A 309 32.55 11.80 19.08
N ILE A 310 31.49 11.24 18.50
CA ILE A 310 31.13 9.82 18.71
C ILE A 310 32.22 8.91 18.12
N GLN A 311 32.76 9.24 16.95
CA GLN A 311 33.78 8.44 16.30
C GLN A 311 35.11 8.46 17.06
N ALA A 312 35.50 9.63 17.60
CA ALA A 312 36.64 9.73 18.50
C ALA A 312 36.45 8.89 19.77
N GLU A 313 35.23 8.83 20.32
CA GLU A 313 34.92 8.03 21.50
C GLU A 313 34.99 6.52 21.21
N ILE A 314 34.52 6.07 20.04
CA ILE A 314 34.67 4.68 19.60
C ILE A 314 36.15 4.28 19.55
N GLU A 315 36.99 5.10 18.90
CA GLU A 315 38.43 4.83 18.80
C GLU A 315 39.12 4.85 20.16
N ARG A 316 38.77 5.79 21.04
CA ARG A 316 39.27 5.83 22.42
C ARG A 316 38.95 4.52 23.16
N ARG A 317 37.72 4.02 23.05
CA ARG A 317 37.32 2.75 23.69
C ARG A 317 38.04 1.55 23.09
N ARG A 318 38.29 1.54 21.78
CA ARG A 318 39.06 0.48 21.10
C ARG A 318 40.51 0.44 21.60
N LEU A 319 41.16 1.59 21.76
CA LEU A 319 42.52 1.68 22.31
C LEU A 319 42.58 1.16 23.76
N ILE A 320 41.67 1.63 24.62
CA ILE A 320 41.59 1.17 26.03
C ILE A 320 41.35 -0.34 26.10
N ALA A 321 40.51 -0.90 25.23
CA ALA A 321 40.26 -2.33 25.17
C ALA A 321 41.50 -3.11 24.72
N ALA A 322 42.25 -2.60 23.74
CA ALA A 322 43.50 -3.22 23.26
C ALA A 322 44.60 -3.21 24.34
N GLU A 323 44.71 -2.12 25.11
CA GLU A 323 45.67 -2.01 26.22
C GLU A 323 45.38 -2.99 27.37
N ARG A 324 44.12 -3.39 27.57
CA ARG A 324 43.73 -4.35 28.63
C ARG A 324 43.96 -5.82 28.26
N VAL A 325 44.22 -6.09 26.98
CA VAL A 325 44.43 -7.45 26.45
C VAL A 325 45.94 -7.80 26.37
N ASN A 326 46.81 -6.79 26.44
CA ASN A 326 48.27 -6.94 26.55
C ASN A 326 48.73 -6.96 28.01
#